data_AF-A0A8E0WTT6-F1
#
_entry.id   AF-A0A8E0WTT6-F1
#
_cell.length_a   1.000
_cell.length_b   1.000
_cell.length_c   1.000
_cell.angle_alpha   90.00
_cell.angle_beta   90.00
_cell.angle_gamma   90.00
#
_symmetry.space_group_name_H-M   'P 1'
#
loop_
_entity.id
_entity.type
_entity.pdbx_description
1 polymer ?
#
loop_
_entity_poly.entity_id
_entity_poly.type
_entity_poly.pdbx_seq_one_letter_code
_entity_poly.pdbx_strand_id
1 'polypeptide(L)'
;MAQTALTNGPTLQTLPQFGGQHREACMFVRSASYVKTTKEWAALAPRRSVESAAKRFARENMIAVVMLGNDDAVAYLYDPANDRVAKAIYRHPEWVA
;
A
#
# COMPACT_ATOMS: atom_id res chain seq x y z
N MET A 1 -61.44 -12.42 -15.37
CA MET A 1 -60.48 -11.34 -15.05
C MET A 1 -59.31 -11.95 -14.30
N ALA A 2 -58.10 -11.89 -14.86
CA ALA A 2 -56.82 -11.91 -14.14
C ALA A 2 -55.70 -11.77 -15.17
N GLN A 3 -54.91 -10.72 -15.03
CA GLN A 3 -53.75 -10.38 -15.85
C GLN A 3 -52.59 -11.34 -15.51
N THR A 4 -51.87 -11.85 -16.50
CA THR A 4 -50.56 -12.48 -16.26
C THR A 4 -49.49 -11.58 -16.87
N ALA A 5 -48.79 -10.88 -15.97
CA ALA A 5 -47.72 -9.97 -16.30
C ALA A 5 -46.49 -10.74 -16.81
N LEU A 6 -45.94 -10.27 -17.92
CA LEU A 6 -44.55 -10.48 -18.31
C LEU A 6 -43.68 -9.60 -17.41
N THR A 7 -42.84 -10.20 -16.57
CA THR A 7 -41.73 -9.50 -15.92
C THR A 7 -40.44 -10.28 -16.14
N ASN A 8 -39.74 -9.90 -17.22
CA ASN A 8 -38.33 -10.18 -17.39
C ASN A 8 -37.55 -9.32 -16.37
N GLY A 9 -37.18 -9.91 -15.24
CA GLY A 9 -36.18 -9.34 -14.33
C GLY A 9 -34.79 -9.83 -14.74
N PRO A 10 -33.75 -8.97 -14.79
CA PRO A 10 -32.39 -9.43 -14.97
C PRO A 10 -32.00 -10.20 -13.71
N THR A 11 -31.72 -11.49 -13.85
CA THR A 11 -31.07 -12.27 -12.80
C THR A 11 -29.71 -11.62 -12.55
N LEU A 12 -29.60 -10.88 -11.45
CA LEU A 12 -28.34 -10.44 -10.89
C LEU A 12 -27.46 -11.69 -10.74
N GLN A 13 -26.56 -11.89 -11.70
CA GLN A 13 -25.47 -12.83 -11.59
C GLN A 13 -24.72 -12.41 -10.33
N THR A 14 -24.91 -13.19 -9.27
CA THR A 14 -24.11 -13.09 -8.06
C THR A 14 -22.70 -13.40 -8.51
N LEU A 15 -21.87 -12.36 -8.64
CA LEU A 15 -20.44 -12.52 -8.88
C LEU A 15 -19.92 -13.55 -7.88
N PRO A 16 -19.08 -14.51 -8.30
CA PRO A 16 -18.48 -15.43 -7.35
C PRO A 16 -17.77 -14.58 -6.29
N GLN A 17 -18.27 -14.66 -5.05
CA GLN A 17 -17.56 -14.17 -3.89
C GLN A 17 -16.22 -14.89 -3.91
N PHE A 18 -15.15 -14.16 -4.21
CA PHE A 18 -13.79 -14.65 -4.03
C PHE A 18 -13.57 -14.85 -2.53
N GLY A 19 -14.04 -15.98 -2.03
CA GLY A 19 -13.72 -16.51 -0.72
C GLY A 19 -12.26 -16.90 -0.72
N GLY A 20 -11.47 -16.19 0.08
CA GLY A 20 -10.05 -16.46 0.25
C GLY A 20 -9.16 -15.38 -0.33
N GLN A 21 -9.22 -14.15 0.19
CA GLN A 21 -7.98 -13.41 0.34
C GLN A 21 -7.14 -14.19 1.35
N HIS A 22 -6.31 -15.12 0.85
CA HIS A 22 -5.08 -15.45 1.54
C HIS A 22 -4.46 -14.09 1.85
N ARG A 23 -4.40 -13.72 3.14
CA ARG A 23 -3.67 -12.53 3.57
C ARG A 23 -2.21 -12.82 3.26
N GLU A 24 -1.81 -12.59 2.02
CA GLU A 24 -0.40 -12.48 1.68
C GLU A 24 0.12 -11.36 2.59
N ALA A 25 0.96 -11.74 3.56
CA ALA A 25 1.63 -10.77 4.39
C ALA A 25 2.40 -9.86 3.43
N CYS A 26 2.23 -8.55 3.55
CA CYS A 26 3.01 -7.63 2.74
C CYS A 26 4.49 -7.86 3.05
N MET A 27 5.25 -8.22 2.01
CA MET A 27 6.65 -8.58 2.11
C MET A 27 7.52 -7.40 1.69
N PHE A 28 8.56 -7.12 2.47
CA PHE A 28 9.57 -6.12 2.14
C PHE A 28 10.97 -6.74 2.19
N VAL A 29 11.79 -6.43 1.20
CA VAL A 29 13.19 -6.85 1.13
C VAL A 29 14.06 -5.78 1.76
N ARG A 30 14.82 -6.11 2.82
CA ARG A 30 15.64 -5.15 3.58
C ARG A 30 16.77 -4.56 2.74
N SER A 31 17.29 -5.32 1.79
CA SER A 31 18.33 -4.87 0.85
C SER A 31 17.80 -3.98 -0.28
N ALA A 32 16.47 -3.82 -0.42
CA ALA A 32 15.90 -2.94 -1.43
C ALA A 32 16.27 -1.47 -1.17
N SER A 33 16.66 -0.75 -2.22
CA SER A 33 17.12 0.64 -2.12
C SER A 33 16.07 1.59 -1.52
N TYR A 34 14.78 1.30 -1.71
CA TYR A 34 13.65 2.07 -1.21
C TYR A 34 13.25 1.70 0.23
N VAL A 35 13.83 0.65 0.82
CA VAL A 35 13.61 0.24 2.21
C VAL A 35 14.78 0.76 3.06
N LYS A 36 14.48 1.56 4.08
CA LYS A 36 15.49 2.06 5.03
C LYS A 36 14.90 2.23 6.42
N THR A 37 15.75 2.16 7.43
CA THR A 37 15.43 2.54 8.82
C THR A 37 15.15 4.03 8.94
N THR A 38 14.51 4.42 10.04
CA THR A 38 14.35 5.84 10.41
C THR A 38 15.68 6.60 10.47
N LYS A 39 16.75 5.97 10.94
CA LYS A 39 18.10 6.58 11.03
C LYS A 39 18.72 6.83 9.66
N GLU A 40 18.63 5.86 8.75
CA GLU A 40 19.11 6.00 7.38
C GLU A 40 18.36 7.09 6.63
N TRP A 41 17.03 7.17 6.78
CA TRP A 41 16.25 8.26 6.21
C TRP A 41 16.63 9.63 6.78
N ALA A 42 16.87 9.73 8.09
CA ALA A 42 17.32 10.96 8.72
C ALA A 42 18.72 11.38 8.20
N ALA A 43 19.62 10.43 7.96
CA ALA A 43 20.95 10.70 7.42
C ALA A 43 20.90 11.23 5.98
N LEU A 44 19.97 10.74 5.15
CA LEU A 44 19.80 11.20 3.76
C LEU A 44 19.29 12.65 3.65
N ALA A 45 18.58 13.15 4.66
CA ALA A 45 18.07 14.52 4.66
C ALA A 45 18.10 15.14 6.07
N PRO A 46 19.28 15.55 6.58
CA PRO A 46 19.46 15.99 7.97
C PRO A 46 18.60 17.21 8.36
N ARG A 47 18.20 18.01 7.37
CA ARG A 47 17.37 19.22 7.56
C ARG A 47 15.88 18.96 7.35
N ARG A 48 15.45 17.71 7.16
CA ARG A 48 14.06 17.32 6.91
C ARG A 48 13.63 16.22 7.88
N SER A 49 12.33 16.11 8.11
CA SER A 49 11.78 14.94 8.80
C SER A 49 11.93 13.69 7.93
N VAL A 50 12.01 12.52 8.57
CA VAL A 50 12.00 11.19 7.91
C VAL A 50 10.83 11.07 6.93
N GLU A 51 9.63 11.51 7.35
CA GLU A 51 8.45 11.47 6.48
C GLU A 51 8.62 12.35 5.23
N SER A 52 9.15 13.57 5.37
CA SER A 52 9.39 14.46 4.23
C SER A 52 10.48 13.92 3.30
N ALA A 53 11.50 13.25 3.84
CA ALA A 53 12.54 12.59 3.05
C ALA A 53 11.97 11.41 2.25
N ALA A 54 11.21 10.54 2.91
CA ALA A 54 10.57 9.38 2.28
C ALA A 54 9.55 9.79 1.21
N LYS A 55 8.70 10.79 1.47
CA LYS A 55 7.76 11.33 0.48
C LYS A 55 8.46 11.87 -0.77
N ARG A 56 9.59 12.58 -0.60
CA ARG A 56 10.38 13.08 -1.72
C ARG A 56 10.94 11.92 -2.53
N PHE A 57 11.55 10.94 -1.87
CA PHE A 57 12.09 9.76 -2.55
C PHE A 57 11.00 9.00 -3.30
N ALA A 58 9.80 8.83 -2.70
CA ALA A 58 8.67 8.17 -3.35
C ALA A 58 8.20 8.91 -4.61
N ARG A 59 8.23 10.25 -4.64
CA ARG A 59 7.91 11.01 -5.86
C ARG A 59 8.92 10.76 -6.99
N GLU A 60 10.18 10.55 -6.63
CA GLU A 60 11.26 10.30 -7.58
C GLU A 60 11.34 8.82 -8.01
N ASN A 61 10.89 7.88 -7.17
CA ASN A 61 11.13 6.43 -7.31
C ASN A 61 9.87 5.56 -7.18
N MET A 62 8.67 6.16 -7.23
CA MET A 62 7.35 5.53 -7.04
C MET A 62 7.05 5.00 -5.61
N ILE A 63 8.07 4.62 -4.84
CA ILE A 63 7.91 4.03 -3.51
C ILE A 63 9.03 4.45 -2.56
N ALA A 64 8.70 4.60 -1.28
CA ALA A 64 9.65 4.64 -0.17
C ALA A 64 9.08 3.88 1.03
N VAL A 65 9.90 3.13 1.74
CA VAL A 65 9.50 2.35 2.91
C VAL A 65 10.40 2.72 4.09
N VAL A 66 9.75 3.04 5.21
CA VAL A 66 10.41 3.30 6.49
C VAL A 66 10.21 2.08 7.37
N MET A 67 11.30 1.39 7.70
CA MET A 67 11.32 0.35 8.72
C MET A 67 11.35 1.00 10.10
N LEU A 68 10.35 0.71 10.92
CA LEU A 68 10.22 1.22 12.28
C LEU A 68 10.97 0.31 13.27
N GLY A 69 11.26 0.82 14.47
CA GLY A 69 12.01 0.08 15.49
C GLY A 69 11.23 -1.09 16.12
N ASN A 70 9.93 -1.19 15.83
CA ASN A 70 9.05 -2.29 16.24
C ASN A 70 8.78 -3.28 15.09
N ASP A 71 9.63 -3.29 14.07
CA ASP A 71 9.52 -4.10 12.85
C ASP A 71 8.27 -3.85 11.99
N ASP A 72 7.48 -2.82 12.29
CA ASP A 72 6.44 -2.33 11.39
C ASP A 72 7.05 -1.56 10.20
N ALA A 73 6.28 -1.41 9.15
CA ALA A 73 6.67 -0.60 7.99
C ALA A 73 5.66 0.53 7.71
N VAL A 74 6.18 1.69 7.32
CA VAL A 74 5.39 2.75 6.71
C VAL A 74 5.81 2.88 5.26
N ALA A 75 4.92 2.56 4.33
CA ALA A 75 5.15 2.78 2.92
C ALA A 75 4.55 4.12 2.45
N TYR A 76 5.28 4.79 1.60
CA TYR A 76 4.87 5.98 0.87
C TYR A 76 4.84 5.62 -0.60
N LEU A 77 3.65 5.66 -1.20
CA LEU A 77 3.39 5.25 -2.58
C LEU A 77 3.02 6.49 -3.39
N TYR A 78 3.76 6.78 -4.46
CA TYR A 78 3.43 7.90 -5.33
C TYR A 78 2.39 7.48 -6.36
N ASP A 79 1.32 8.26 -6.41
CA ASP A 79 0.26 8.19 -7.40
C ASP A 79 0.51 9.29 -8.45
N PRO A 80 1.05 8.93 -9.63
CA PRO A 80 1.36 9.89 -10.68
C PRO A 80 0.10 10.45 -11.36
N ALA A 81 -1.05 9.76 -11.27
CA ALA A 81 -2.29 10.24 -11.88
C ALA A 81 -2.86 11.45 -11.12
N ASN A 82 -2.64 11.50 -9.80
CA ASN A 82 -3.16 12.55 -8.91
C ASN A 82 -2.07 13.43 -8.27
N ASP A 83 -0.80 13.28 -8.71
CA ASP A 83 0.39 13.92 -8.14
C ASP A 83 0.43 13.88 -6.59
N ARG A 84 0.11 12.71 -6.02
CA ARG A 84 -0.06 12.54 -4.57
C ARG A 84 0.81 11.41 -4.04
N VAL A 85 1.23 11.53 -2.78
CA VAL A 85 1.85 10.40 -2.06
C VAL A 85 0.85 9.85 -1.04
N ALA A 86 0.45 8.60 -1.23
CA ALA A 86 -0.34 7.83 -0.27
C ALA A 86 0.58 7.26 0.83
N LYS A 87 0.04 7.12 2.04
CA LYS A 87 0.74 6.55 3.20
C LYS A 87 0.01 5.28 3.65
N ALA A 88 0.72 4.17 3.72
CA ALA A 88 0.20 2.89 4.19
C ALA A 88 1.06 2.41 5.38
N ILE A 89 0.41 1.83 6.39
CA ILE A 89 1.07 1.27 7.56
C ILE A 89 0.86 -0.25 7.52
N TYR A 90 1.96 -0.98 7.52
CA TYR A 90 1.97 -2.44 7.56
C TYR A 90 2.45 -2.87 8.94
N ARG A 91 1.56 -3.55 9.67
CA ARG A 91 1.89 -4.13 10.96
C ARG A 91 2.39 -5.55 10.76
N HIS A 92 3.55 -5.86 11.33
CA HIS A 92 4.21 -7.16 11.18
C HIS A 92 4.34 -7.64 9.71
N PRO A 93 4.91 -6.83 8.80
CA PRO A 93 5.23 -7.31 7.46
C PRO A 93 6.28 -8.42 7.50
N GLU A 94 6.33 -9.22 6.44
CA GLU A 94 7.41 -10.18 6.28
C GLU A 94 8.67 -9.44 5.79
N TRP A 95 9.79 -9.61 6.50
CA TRP A 95 11.06 -9.01 6.13
C TRP A 95 12.01 -10.04 5.56
N VAL A 96 12.40 -9.87 4.29
CA VAL A 96 13.41 -10.69 3.61
C VAL A 96 14.77 -10.01 3.68
N ALA A 97 15.83 -10.79 3.82
CA ALA A 97 17.21 -10.30 3.78
C ALA A 97 17.61 -9.91 2.34
#